data_AF-A0A2E7W1K0-F1
#
_entry.id   AF-A0A2E7W1K0-F1
#
_cell.length_a   1.000
_cell.length_b   1.000
_cell.length_c   1.000
_cell.angle_alpha   90.00
_cell.angle_beta   90.00
_cell.angle_gamma   90.00
#
_symmetry.space_group_name_H-M   'P 1'
#
loop_
_entity.id
_entity.type
_entity.pdbx_description
1 polymer ?
#
loop_
_entity_poly.entity_id
_entity_poly.type
_entity_poly.pdbx_seq_one_letter_code
_entity_poly.pdbx_strand_id
1 'polypeptide(L)'
;MKKSQKINKVANRKDRTHYTGKYSSLQEFGSSYKGKRYSQYEQDPYNEMQNFLYKRALFGLKMYTAEEIKEMHSQKRKRIVKVSKRAQNVLNLWKQEKVISYTNIVFGRFNGLSSTFAQDLISDEYSTPDPKFKCKTPFKDLGISKEDIVGKLVEEGVLPPDFNNLK
;
A
#
# COMPACT_ATOMS: atom_id res chain seq x y z
N MET A 1 -57.65 0.88 9.21
CA MET A 1 -56.65 -0.21 9.33
C MET A 1 -55.93 -0.58 8.02
N LYS A 2 -56.61 -0.75 6.88
CA LYS A 2 -55.99 -1.23 5.62
C LYS A 2 -54.89 -0.32 5.01
N LYS A 3 -54.92 0.99 5.26
CA LYS A 3 -53.96 1.97 4.70
C LYS A 3 -52.60 1.96 5.41
N SER A 4 -52.59 1.87 6.74
CA SER A 4 -51.36 1.74 7.56
C SER A 4 -50.61 0.43 7.26
N GLN A 5 -51.35 -0.68 7.09
CA GLN A 5 -50.75 -1.96 6.68
C GLN A 5 -50.11 -1.91 5.28
N LYS A 6 -50.68 -1.15 4.34
CA LYS A 6 -50.08 -0.92 3.01
C LYS A 6 -48.79 -0.11 3.11
N ILE A 7 -48.74 0.91 3.95
CA ILE A 7 -47.55 1.75 4.16
C ILE A 7 -46.40 0.90 4.75
N ASN A 8 -46.68 0.10 5.78
CA ASN A 8 -45.70 -0.81 6.36
C ASN A 8 -45.19 -1.85 5.34
N LYS A 9 -46.07 -2.36 4.47
CA LYS A 9 -45.67 -3.25 3.38
C LYS A 9 -44.76 -2.59 2.35
N VAL A 10 -44.93 -1.29 2.07
CA VAL A 10 -44.08 -0.53 1.13
C VAL A 10 -42.74 -0.20 1.77
N ALA A 11 -42.74 0.20 3.05
CA ALA A 11 -41.52 0.53 3.79
C ALA A 11 -40.55 -0.66 3.88
N ASN A 12 -41.09 -1.88 4.04
CA ASN A 12 -40.31 -3.11 4.21
C ASN A 12 -40.03 -3.86 2.89
N ARG A 13 -40.19 -3.23 1.73
CA ARG A 13 -39.85 -3.88 0.44
C ARG A 13 -38.34 -4.02 0.30
N LYS A 14 -37.87 -5.26 0.12
CA LYS A 14 -36.45 -5.57 -0.16
C LYS A 14 -35.93 -4.92 -1.44
N ASP A 15 -36.81 -4.73 -2.43
CA ASP A 15 -36.52 -4.08 -3.72
C ASP A 15 -36.06 -2.62 -3.59
N ARG A 16 -36.27 -2.00 -2.42
CA ARG A 16 -35.86 -0.62 -2.16
C ARG A 16 -34.35 -0.48 -1.93
N THR A 17 -33.71 -1.53 -1.42
CA THR A 17 -32.26 -1.54 -1.13
C THR A 17 -31.49 -2.54 -2.00
N HIS A 18 -32.16 -3.55 -2.54
CA HIS A 18 -31.57 -4.57 -3.42
C HIS A 18 -32.28 -4.55 -4.77
N TYR A 19 -31.52 -4.61 -5.86
CA TYR A 19 -32.10 -4.75 -7.19
C TYR A 19 -32.56 -6.21 -7.38
N THR A 20 -33.86 -6.43 -7.54
CA THR A 20 -34.48 -7.76 -7.71
C THR A 20 -34.87 -8.06 -9.16
N GLY A 21 -34.42 -7.26 -10.12
CA GLY A 21 -34.69 -7.46 -11.54
C GLY A 21 -33.83 -8.57 -12.19
N LYS A 22 -33.92 -8.70 -13.52
CA LYS A 22 -33.25 -9.73 -14.33
C LYS A 22 -31.73 -9.85 -14.09
N TYR A 23 -31.12 -8.77 -13.63
CA TYR A 23 -29.70 -8.62 -13.33
C TYR A 23 -29.39 -8.53 -11.82
N SER A 24 -30.26 -9.03 -10.93
CA SER A 24 -30.04 -9.02 -9.47
C SER A 24 -28.68 -9.60 -9.09
N SER A 25 -28.20 -10.59 -9.83
CA SER A 25 -26.90 -11.24 -9.66
C SER A 25 -25.69 -10.32 -9.89
N LEU A 26 -25.83 -9.18 -10.57
CA LEU A 26 -24.74 -8.22 -10.79
C LEU A 26 -24.42 -7.39 -9.54
N GLN A 27 -25.34 -7.32 -8.56
CA GLN A 27 -25.03 -6.74 -7.25
C GLN A 27 -24.31 -7.73 -6.32
N GLU A 28 -24.14 -9.00 -6.75
CA GLU A 28 -23.60 -10.08 -5.95
C GLU A 28 -22.10 -10.31 -6.22
N PHE A 29 -21.27 -9.27 -6.08
CA PHE A 29 -19.81 -9.45 -6.10
C PHE A 29 -19.38 -10.25 -4.85
N GLY A 30 -18.78 -11.44 -5.03
CA GLY A 30 -18.27 -12.28 -3.94
C GLY A 30 -18.32 -13.78 -4.24
N SER A 31 -17.47 -14.56 -3.55
CA SER A 31 -17.40 -16.03 -3.64
C SER A 31 -18.39 -16.69 -2.68
N SER A 32 -19.01 -17.80 -3.09
CA SER A 32 -19.95 -18.55 -2.22
C SER A 32 -19.19 -19.51 -1.32
N TYR A 33 -19.26 -19.32 0.00
CA TYR A 33 -18.72 -20.25 1.00
C TYR A 33 -19.80 -20.55 2.05
N LYS A 34 -20.06 -21.83 2.35
CA LYS A 34 -21.12 -22.27 3.29
C LYS A 34 -22.49 -21.60 3.05
N GLY A 35 -22.88 -21.41 1.80
CA GLY A 35 -24.16 -20.82 1.41
C GLY A 35 -24.29 -19.31 1.67
N LYS A 36 -23.20 -18.62 2.04
CA LYS A 36 -23.15 -17.17 2.18
C LYS A 36 -22.11 -16.61 1.20
N ARG A 37 -22.41 -15.47 0.56
CA ARG A 37 -21.47 -14.80 -0.36
C ARG A 37 -20.53 -13.92 0.46
N TYR A 38 -19.24 -14.22 0.39
CA TYR A 38 -18.19 -13.46 1.07
C TYR A 38 -17.33 -12.73 0.04
N SER A 39 -17.05 -11.46 0.29
CA SER A 39 -15.91 -10.80 -0.33
C SER A 39 -14.63 -11.41 0.25
N GLN A 40 -13.71 -11.82 -0.63
CA GLN A 40 -12.37 -12.21 -0.21
C GLN A 40 -11.65 -10.94 0.21
N TYR A 41 -11.58 -10.69 1.52
CA TYR A 41 -10.70 -9.67 2.06
C TYR A 41 -9.30 -10.29 2.13
N GLU A 42 -8.31 -9.62 1.54
CA GLU A 42 -6.91 -9.95 1.84
C GLU A 42 -6.70 -9.83 3.35
N GLN A 43 -6.38 -10.95 3.99
CA GLN A 43 -5.96 -10.92 5.38
C GLN A 43 -4.54 -10.37 5.43
N ASP A 44 -4.31 -9.47 6.39
CA ASP A 44 -2.98 -8.97 6.64
C ASP A 44 -2.11 -10.12 7.17
N PRO A 45 -0.96 -10.44 6.53
CA PRO A 45 -0.11 -11.54 6.96
C PRO A 45 0.59 -11.28 8.31
N TYR A 46 0.56 -10.03 8.79
CA TYR A 46 1.28 -9.61 9.99
C TYR A 46 0.39 -9.47 11.22
N ASN A 47 0.95 -9.79 12.40
CA ASN A 47 0.28 -9.56 13.68
C ASN A 47 0.20 -8.05 14.02
N GLU A 48 -0.48 -7.74 15.12
CA GLU A 48 -0.71 -6.36 15.55
C GLU A 48 0.60 -5.61 15.86
N MET A 49 1.56 -6.28 16.52
CA MET A 49 2.85 -5.69 16.89
C MET A 49 3.74 -5.40 15.67
N GLN A 50 3.82 -6.33 14.73
CA GLN A 50 4.49 -6.17 13.44
C GLN A 50 3.86 -5.02 12.65
N ASN A 51 2.54 -4.99 12.59
CA ASN A 51 1.80 -3.90 11.96
C ASN A 51 2.05 -2.55 12.62
N PHE A 52 2.13 -2.52 13.94
CA PHE A 52 2.46 -1.31 14.68
C PHE A 52 3.85 -0.79 14.30
N LEU A 53 4.87 -1.66 14.29
CA LEU A 53 6.24 -1.29 13.92
C LEU A 53 6.33 -0.83 12.46
N TYR A 54 5.68 -1.55 11.56
CA TYR A 54 5.60 -1.21 10.13
C TYR A 54 4.96 0.17 9.91
N LYS A 55 3.76 0.39 10.48
CA LYS A 55 3.04 1.67 10.38
C LYS A 55 3.86 2.81 10.99
N ARG A 56 4.53 2.56 12.12
CA ARG A 56 5.40 3.53 12.78
C ARG A 56 6.60 3.91 11.92
N ALA A 57 7.22 2.96 11.23
CA ALA A 57 8.32 3.24 10.31
C ALA A 57 7.84 4.08 9.12
N LEU A 58 6.68 3.76 8.54
CA LEU A 58 6.15 4.49 7.40
C LEU A 58 5.63 5.89 7.73
N PHE A 59 4.69 5.98 8.68
CA PHE A 59 3.94 7.21 8.97
C PHE A 59 4.59 8.08 10.04
N GLY A 60 5.52 7.52 10.83
CA GLY A 60 6.22 8.25 11.88
C GLY A 60 5.25 8.76 12.95
N LEU A 61 5.32 10.07 13.24
CA LEU A 61 4.46 10.70 14.25
C LEU A 61 2.98 10.77 13.84
N LYS A 62 2.67 10.69 12.54
CA LYS A 62 1.29 10.78 12.04
C LYS A 62 0.41 9.58 12.45
N MET A 63 1.03 8.52 12.98
CA MET A 63 0.34 7.36 13.52
C MET A 63 -0.33 7.65 14.87
N TYR A 64 0.16 8.64 15.62
CA TYR A 64 -0.29 8.97 16.98
C TYR A 64 -1.28 10.13 16.97
N THR A 65 -2.12 10.20 17.99
CA THR A 65 -3.02 11.34 18.21
C THR A 65 -2.25 12.56 18.70
N ALA A 66 -2.85 13.76 18.58
CA ALA A 66 -2.23 14.99 19.05
C ALA A 66 -1.95 14.97 20.57
N GLU A 67 -2.82 14.33 21.35
CA GLU A 67 -2.70 14.17 22.80
C GLU A 67 -1.50 13.27 23.14
N GLU A 68 -1.40 12.11 22.49
CA GLU A 68 -0.27 11.18 22.65
C GLU A 68 1.06 11.85 22.31
N ILE A 69 1.10 12.68 21.26
CA ILE A 69 2.32 13.41 20.86
C ILE A 69 2.72 14.43 21.94
N LYS A 70 1.75 15.10 22.57
CA LYS A 70 2.00 16.11 23.61
C LYS A 70 2.59 15.46 24.87
N GLU A 71 2.03 14.33 25.29
CA GLU A 71 2.51 13.55 26.44
C GLU A 71 3.87 12.87 26.17
N MET A 72 4.15 12.54 24.90
CA MET A 72 5.35 11.80 24.52
C MET A 72 6.66 12.52 24.91
N HIS A 73 7.61 11.78 25.48
CA HIS A 73 8.94 12.34 25.74
C HIS A 73 9.65 12.84 24.47
N SER A 74 10.35 13.97 24.56
CA SER A 74 10.98 14.64 23.42
C SER A 74 11.98 13.75 22.66
N GLN A 75 12.75 12.92 23.37
CA GLN A 75 13.69 11.98 22.75
C GLN A 75 12.97 10.87 21.98
N LYS A 76 11.84 10.37 22.51
CA LYS A 76 11.02 9.35 21.82
C LYS A 76 10.46 9.91 20.51
N ARG A 77 9.97 11.15 20.53
CA ARG A 77 9.53 11.86 19.31
C ARG A 77 10.66 11.99 18.28
N LYS A 78 11.84 12.46 18.71
CA LYS A 78 13.01 12.59 17.83
C LYS A 78 13.41 11.24 17.21
N ARG A 79 13.42 10.16 17.99
CA ARG A 79 13.72 8.80 17.49
C ARG A 79 12.73 8.34 16.43
N ILE A 80 11.42 8.55 16.65
CA ILE A 80 10.38 8.18 15.66
C ILE A 80 10.58 8.94 14.36
N VAL A 81 10.80 10.26 14.43
CA VAL A 81 11.05 11.08 13.24
C VAL A 81 12.31 10.64 12.51
N LYS A 82 13.39 10.33 13.23
CA LYS A 82 14.65 9.85 12.63
C LYS A 82 14.45 8.53 11.88
N VAL A 83 13.78 7.55 12.52
CA VAL A 83 13.50 6.24 11.90
C VAL A 83 12.60 6.39 10.68
N SER A 84 11.53 7.19 10.79
CA SER A 84 10.61 7.40 9.68
C SER A 84 11.25 8.14 8.50
N LYS A 85 12.09 9.15 8.75
CA LYS A 85 12.88 9.79 7.68
C LYS A 85 13.81 8.81 6.98
N ARG A 86 14.51 7.94 7.74
CA ARG A 86 15.38 6.90 7.17
C ARG A 86 14.57 5.94 6.30
N ALA A 87 13.42 5.45 6.80
CA ALA A 87 12.52 4.58 6.07
C ALA A 87 12.06 5.19 4.74
N GLN A 88 11.61 6.45 4.77
CA GLN A 88 11.13 7.15 3.58
C GLN A 88 12.25 7.37 2.56
N ASN A 89 13.48 7.68 2.99
CA ASN A 89 14.62 7.82 2.10
C ASN A 89 14.96 6.50 1.40
N VAL A 90 15.05 5.41 2.17
CA VAL A 90 15.28 4.04 1.64
C VAL A 90 14.22 3.67 0.60
N LEU A 91 12.94 3.82 0.96
CA LEU A 91 11.84 3.44 0.07
C LEU A 91 11.78 4.34 -1.17
N ASN A 92 12.18 5.60 -1.04
CA ASN A 92 12.22 6.51 -2.17
C ASN A 92 13.32 6.14 -3.17
N LEU A 93 14.52 5.82 -2.69
CA LEU A 93 15.62 5.35 -3.54
C LEU A 93 15.24 4.03 -4.22
N TRP A 94 14.69 3.09 -3.46
CA TRP A 94 14.27 1.80 -3.99
C TRP A 94 13.17 1.92 -5.05
N LYS A 95 12.22 2.84 -4.87
CA LYS A 95 11.22 3.14 -5.92
C LYS A 95 11.87 3.67 -7.19
N GLN A 96 12.90 4.51 -7.08
CA GLN A 96 13.63 5.01 -8.24
C GLN A 96 14.37 3.87 -8.95
N GLU A 97 15.06 3.01 -8.22
CA GLU A 97 15.73 1.81 -8.77
C GLU A 97 14.77 0.94 -9.56
N LYS A 98 13.56 0.70 -9.03
CA LYS A 98 12.53 -0.07 -9.74
C LYS A 98 12.08 0.62 -11.02
N VAL A 99 11.78 1.92 -10.96
CA VAL A 99 11.38 2.69 -12.16
C VAL A 99 12.50 2.68 -13.21
N ILE A 100 13.73 2.93 -12.82
CA ILE A 100 14.91 2.89 -13.70
C ILE A 100 15.03 1.50 -14.32
N SER A 101 14.92 0.42 -13.53
CA SER A 101 15.01 -0.95 -14.05
C SER A 101 13.96 -1.24 -15.12
N TYR A 102 12.70 -0.84 -14.91
CA TYR A 102 11.63 -1.01 -15.89
C TYR A 102 11.89 -0.17 -17.14
N THR A 103 12.34 1.06 -16.95
CA THR A 103 12.62 2.01 -18.04
C THR A 103 13.79 1.52 -18.91
N ASN A 104 14.83 0.98 -18.30
CA ASN A 104 15.99 0.40 -18.99
C ASN A 104 15.61 -0.87 -19.76
N ILE A 105 14.69 -1.69 -19.26
CA ILE A 105 14.15 -2.82 -20.02
C ILE A 105 13.41 -2.34 -21.27
N VAL A 106 12.61 -1.27 -21.15
CA VAL A 106 11.88 -0.70 -22.28
C VAL A 106 12.85 -0.11 -23.30
N PHE A 107 13.78 0.75 -22.88
CA PHE A 107 14.77 1.35 -23.78
C PHE A 107 15.74 0.33 -24.38
N GLY A 108 16.08 -0.72 -23.63
CA GLY A 108 16.94 -1.81 -24.11
C GLY A 108 16.38 -2.55 -25.32
N ARG A 109 15.06 -2.56 -25.52
CA ARG A 109 14.43 -3.11 -26.74
C ARG A 109 14.73 -2.28 -27.99
N PHE A 110 15.08 -1.01 -27.83
CA PHE A 110 15.38 -0.10 -28.93
C PHE A 110 16.88 -0.04 -29.27
N ASN A 111 17.73 -0.78 -28.55
CA ASN A 111 19.19 -0.79 -28.79
C ASN A 111 19.58 -1.29 -30.19
N GLY A 112 18.71 -2.02 -30.88
CA GLY A 112 18.92 -2.47 -32.26
C GLY A 112 18.64 -1.43 -33.35
N LEU A 113 18.09 -0.26 -33.00
CA LEU A 113 17.67 0.78 -33.95
C LEU A 113 18.71 1.92 -34.15
N SER A 114 19.95 1.74 -33.67
CA SER A 114 21.02 2.77 -33.70
C SER A 114 20.61 4.13 -33.11
N SER A 115 19.63 4.14 -32.20
CA SER A 115 19.24 5.36 -31.51
C SER A 115 20.26 5.69 -30.43
N THR A 116 21.07 6.72 -30.66
CA THR A 116 22.02 7.26 -29.66
C THR A 116 21.31 7.65 -28.37
N PHE A 117 20.11 8.23 -28.48
CA PHE A 117 19.28 8.64 -27.35
C PHE A 117 18.93 7.49 -26.39
N ALA A 118 18.55 6.32 -26.90
CA ALA A 118 18.21 5.18 -26.05
C ALA A 118 19.44 4.63 -25.30
N GLN A 119 20.61 4.66 -25.95
CA GLN A 119 21.88 4.24 -25.34
C GLN A 119 22.34 5.23 -24.26
N ASP A 120 22.20 6.53 -24.52
CA ASP A 120 22.52 7.58 -23.56
C ASP A 120 21.66 7.47 -22.30
N LEU A 121 20.35 7.22 -22.43
CA LEU A 121 19.46 7.07 -21.26
C LEU A 121 19.76 5.84 -20.41
N ILE A 122 20.27 4.76 -21.00
CA ILE A 122 20.65 3.54 -20.28
C ILE A 122 22.00 3.73 -19.57
N SER A 123 22.81 4.72 -19.97
CA SER A 123 24.10 4.98 -19.36
C SER A 123 24.00 5.26 -17.85
N ASP A 124 25.09 4.95 -17.14
CA ASP A 124 25.16 5.10 -15.67
C ASP A 124 24.95 6.55 -15.21
N GLU A 125 25.17 7.54 -16.07
CA GLU A 125 24.94 8.95 -15.76
C GLU A 125 23.46 9.25 -15.47
N TYR A 126 22.53 8.58 -16.15
CA TYR A 126 21.08 8.81 -16.01
C TYR A 126 20.35 7.67 -15.29
N SER A 127 21.02 6.52 -15.09
CA SER A 127 20.44 5.33 -14.43
C SER A 127 20.74 5.24 -12.92
N THR A 128 21.24 6.30 -12.30
CA THR A 128 21.48 6.33 -10.85
C THR A 128 20.33 6.99 -10.08
N PRO A 129 19.90 6.41 -8.95
CA PRO A 129 18.89 7.03 -8.08
C PRO A 129 19.41 8.34 -7.46
N ASP A 130 18.57 9.39 -7.46
CA ASP A 130 18.86 10.67 -6.81
C ASP A 130 18.19 10.74 -5.42
N PRO A 131 18.96 10.88 -4.32
CA PRO A 131 18.42 11.05 -2.98
C PRO A 131 17.54 12.30 -2.80
N LYS A 132 17.71 13.34 -3.62
CA LYS A 132 16.93 14.59 -3.55
C LYS A 132 15.58 14.46 -4.24
N PHE A 133 15.52 13.69 -5.32
CA PHE A 133 14.28 13.45 -6.06
C PHE A 133 13.28 12.65 -5.22
N LYS A 134 11.98 12.98 -5.31
CA LYS A 134 10.90 12.26 -4.61
C LYS A 134 10.03 11.51 -5.61
N CYS A 135 10.16 10.19 -5.65
CA CYS A 135 9.35 9.32 -6.48
C CYS A 135 7.92 9.19 -5.92
N LYS A 136 6.94 9.72 -6.65
CA LYS A 136 5.51 9.74 -6.27
C LYS A 136 4.75 8.47 -6.70
N THR A 137 5.38 7.59 -7.47
CA THR A 137 4.76 6.34 -7.95
C THR A 137 4.32 5.47 -6.76
N PRO A 138 3.08 4.98 -6.73
CA PRO A 138 2.61 4.12 -5.65
C PRO A 138 3.26 2.73 -5.76
N PHE A 139 3.44 2.07 -4.61
CA PHE A 139 4.05 0.73 -4.56
C PHE A 139 3.27 -0.31 -5.38
N LYS A 140 1.93 -0.19 -5.41
CA LYS A 140 1.06 -1.07 -6.19
C LYS A 140 1.38 -1.06 -7.69
N ASP A 141 1.62 0.11 -8.26
CA ASP A 141 1.92 0.25 -9.69
C ASP A 141 3.32 -0.27 -10.03
N LEU A 142 4.22 -0.31 -9.04
CA LEU A 142 5.55 -0.89 -9.18
C LEU A 142 5.58 -2.41 -8.97
N GLY A 143 4.43 -3.02 -8.64
CA GLY A 143 4.33 -4.44 -8.31
C GLY A 143 4.98 -4.80 -6.97
N ILE A 144 5.11 -3.82 -6.06
CA ILE A 144 5.75 -4.00 -4.76
C ILE A 144 4.68 -4.37 -3.73
N SER A 145 4.81 -5.56 -3.16
CA SER A 145 3.93 -6.04 -2.09
C SER A 145 4.34 -5.48 -0.72
N LYS A 146 3.46 -5.65 0.28
CA LYS A 146 3.77 -5.27 1.67
C LYS A 146 4.97 -6.07 2.22
N GLU A 147 5.09 -7.33 1.84
CA GLU A 147 6.17 -8.22 2.25
C GLU A 147 7.52 -7.74 1.73
N ASP A 148 7.56 -7.30 0.47
CA ASP A 148 8.78 -6.74 -0.13
C ASP A 148 9.24 -5.46 0.60
N ILE A 149 8.28 -4.60 0.98
CA ILE A 149 8.57 -3.39 1.75
C ILE A 149 9.18 -3.77 3.11
N VAL A 150 8.58 -4.74 3.81
CA VAL A 150 9.10 -5.21 5.10
C VAL A 150 10.50 -5.78 4.93
N GLY A 151 10.72 -6.63 3.92
CA GLY A 151 12.04 -7.19 3.60
C GLY A 151 13.08 -6.10 3.38
N LYS A 152 12.78 -5.10 2.56
CA LYS A 152 13.68 -3.97 2.30
C LYS A 152 13.97 -3.15 3.56
N LEU A 153 12.97 -2.92 4.42
CA LEU A 153 13.15 -2.18 5.66
C LEU A 153 13.96 -2.96 6.73
N VAL A 154 13.89 -4.30 6.72
CA VAL A 154 14.70 -5.17 7.57
C VAL A 154 16.15 -5.19 7.08
N GLU A 155 16.37 -5.38 5.78
CA GLU A 155 17.69 -5.34 5.14
C GLU A 155 18.45 -4.05 5.49
N GLU A 156 17.76 -2.91 5.43
CA GLU A 156 18.32 -1.59 5.68
C GLU A 156 18.39 -1.22 7.18
N GLY A 157 18.04 -2.15 8.08
CA GLY A 157 18.09 -1.97 9.53
C GLY A 157 17.15 -0.89 10.07
N VAL A 158 16.05 -0.61 9.37
CA VAL A 158 14.97 0.27 9.84
C VAL A 158 14.03 -0.50 10.76
N LEU A 159 13.71 -1.74 10.38
CA LEU A 159 12.98 -2.69 11.21
C LEU A 159 13.96 -3.67 11.89
N PRO A 160 13.56 -4.28 13.02
CA PRO A 160 14.37 -5.30 13.69
C PRO A 160 14.63 -6.52 12.78
N PRO A 161 15.79 -7.19 12.89
CA PRO A 161 16.07 -8.41 12.13
C PRO A 161 15.08 -9.53 12.45
N ASP A 162 14.62 -9.59 13.70
CA ASP A 162 13.66 -10.60 14.19
C ASP A 162 12.20 -10.22 13.91
N PHE A 163 11.93 -9.28 12.99
CA PHE A 163 10.57 -8.77 12.74
C PHE A 163 9.55 -9.89 12.50
N ASN A 164 9.92 -10.92 11.74
CA ASN A 164 9.04 -12.05 11.42
C ASN A 164 8.75 -12.96 12.64
N ASN A 165 9.59 -12.91 13.67
CA ASN A 165 9.46 -13.73 14.88
C ASN A 165 8.74 -13.02 16.03
N LEU A 166 8.37 -11.74 15.86
CA LEU A 166 7.62 -10.99 16.86
C LEU A 166 6.24 -11.63 17.06
N LYS A 167 5.79 -11.74 18.32
CA LYS A 167 4.46 -12.26 18.70
C LYS A 167 3.57 -11.13 19.18
#